data_AF-A0A920PYQ6-F1
#
_entry.id   AF-A0A920PYQ6-F1
#
_cell.length_a   1.000
_cell.length_b   1.000
_cell.length_c   1.000
_cell.angle_alpha   90.00
_cell.angle_beta   90.00
_cell.angle_gamma   90.00
#
_symmetry.space_group_name_H-M   'P 1'
#
loop_
_entity.id
_entity.type
_entity.pdbx_description
1 polymer ?
#
loop_
_entity_poly.entity_id
_entity_poly.type
_entity_poly.pdbx_seq_one_letter_code
_entity_poly.pdbx_strand_id
1 'polypeptide(L)'
;MAEIAVTLKQHDRTASLATIRDHQFVIDGPEAKGGHNAGPMGGELLLASVGGCFMSNLRAAIAAREDVRVENISLTVTATLSDDMNDFLLFTSM
;
A
#
# COMPACT_ATOMS: atom_id res chain seq x y z
N MET A 1 -22.15 9.31 1.15
CA MET A 1 -20.72 8.98 1.30
C MET A 1 -20.49 7.67 0.57
N ALA A 2 -19.39 7.56 -0.19
CA ALA A 2 -19.02 6.29 -0.80
C ALA A 2 -18.13 5.52 0.17
N GLU A 3 -18.49 4.27 0.47
CA GLU A 3 -17.66 3.37 1.26
C GLU A 3 -16.64 2.68 0.34
N ILE A 4 -15.39 2.56 0.82
CA ILE A 4 -14.36 1.78 0.16
C ILE A 4 -14.00 0.63 1.10
N ALA A 5 -14.10 -0.59 0.60
CA ALA A 5 -13.79 -1.81 1.34
C ALA A 5 -12.75 -2.65 0.59
N VAL A 6 -11.90 -3.32 1.34
CA VAL A 6 -10.95 -4.32 0.86
C VAL A 6 -11.16 -5.60 1.65
N THR A 7 -11.08 -6.75 0.99
CA THR A 7 -11.20 -8.05 1.66
C THR A 7 -9.84 -8.70 1.73
N LEU A 8 -9.46 -9.20 2.91
CA LEU A 8 -8.26 -10.01 3.08
C LEU A 8 -8.66 -11.44 3.43
N LYS A 9 -7.95 -12.40 2.85
CA LYS A 9 -8.03 -13.81 3.24
C LYS A 9 -6.64 -14.30 3.59
N GLN A 10 -6.56 -15.17 4.59
CA GLN A 10 -5.33 -15.93 4.82
C GLN A 10 -4.99 -16.70 3.53
N HIS A 11 -3.74 -16.60 3.09
CA HIS A 11 -3.24 -17.27 1.89
C HIS A 11 -2.23 -18.37 2.24
N ASP A 12 -1.43 -18.14 3.29
CA ASP A 12 -0.46 -19.09 3.83
C ASP A 12 -0.28 -18.83 5.35
N ARG A 13 0.73 -19.44 5.97
CA ARG A 13 1.11 -19.24 7.37
C ARG A 13 1.50 -17.79 7.68
N THR A 14 2.12 -17.09 6.73
CA THR A 14 2.68 -15.73 6.93
C THR A 14 2.07 -14.69 6.00
N ALA A 15 1.33 -15.14 4.98
CA ALA A 15 0.85 -14.30 3.89
C ALA A 15 -0.69 -14.16 3.88
N SER A 16 -1.14 -12.97 3.51
CA SER A 16 -2.55 -12.66 3.24
C SER A 16 -2.76 -12.28 1.78
N LEU A 17 -3.90 -12.67 1.20
CA LEU A 17 -4.34 -12.23 -0.12
C LEU A 17 -5.38 -11.12 0.04
N ALA A 18 -5.02 -9.90 -0.33
CA ALA A 18 -5.94 -8.78 -0.42
C ALA A 18 -6.63 -8.78 -1.79
N THR A 19 -7.96 -8.65 -1.79
CA THR A 19 -8.79 -8.46 -2.99
C THR A 19 -9.38 -7.05 -2.97
N ILE A 20 -9.09 -6.28 -4.01
CA ILE A 20 -9.52 -4.90 -4.19
C ILE A 20 -10.13 -4.77 -5.59
N ARG A 21 -11.46 -4.75 -5.69
CA ARG A 21 -12.16 -4.86 -6.98
C ARG A 21 -11.67 -6.13 -7.72
N ASP A 22 -11.16 -5.98 -8.95
CA ASP A 22 -10.66 -7.08 -9.78
C ASP A 22 -9.15 -7.34 -9.60
N HIS A 23 -8.53 -6.74 -8.58
CA HIS A 23 -7.09 -6.86 -8.32
C HIS A 23 -6.81 -7.68 -7.06
N GLN A 24 -5.75 -8.48 -7.13
CA GLN A 24 -5.27 -9.30 -6.02
C GLN A 24 -3.82 -8.97 -5.69
N PHE A 25 -3.53 -8.85 -4.40
CA PHE A 25 -2.19 -8.58 -3.87
C PHE A 25 -1.86 -9.57 -2.77
N VAL A 26 -0.74 -10.28 -2.91
CA VAL A 26 -0.16 -11.03 -1.79
C VAL A 26 0.57 -10.03 -0.89
N ILE A 27 0.27 -10.07 0.40
CA ILE A 27 0.93 -9.27 1.43
C ILE A 27 1.70 -10.25 2.31
N ASP A 28 3.01 -10.14 2.31
CA ASP A 28 3.90 -11.05 3.04
C ASP A 28 5.17 -10.32 3.49
N GLY A 29 5.78 -10.81 4.57
CA GLY A 29 7.01 -10.26 5.10
C GLY A 29 8.25 -10.79 4.37
N PRO A 30 9.40 -10.09 4.45
CA PRO A 30 10.67 -10.65 4.02
C PRO A 30 11.07 -11.83 4.92
N GLU A 31 11.93 -12.71 4.41
CA GLU A 31 12.44 -13.88 5.16
C GLU A 31 13.09 -13.48 6.50
N ALA A 32 13.78 -12.34 6.55
CA ALA A 32 14.41 -11.81 7.77
C ALA A 32 13.41 -11.48 8.89
N LYS A 33 12.12 -11.32 8.57
CA LYS A 33 11.02 -11.11 9.52
C LYS A 33 10.09 -12.32 9.62
N GLY A 34 10.52 -13.47 9.09
CA GLY A 34 9.79 -14.74 9.18
C GLY A 34 8.72 -14.97 8.12
N GLY A 35 8.62 -14.12 7.09
CA GLY A 35 7.75 -14.35 5.92
C GLY A 35 8.44 -15.13 4.81
N HIS A 36 7.77 -15.29 3.66
CA HIS A 36 8.30 -15.97 2.47
C HIS A 36 8.68 -15.01 1.35
N ASN A 37 8.63 -13.70 1.60
CA ASN A 37 8.89 -12.65 0.61
C ASN A 37 8.04 -12.80 -0.66
N ALA A 38 6.82 -13.34 -0.53
CA ALA A 38 5.93 -13.63 -1.67
C ALA A 38 5.20 -12.38 -2.21
N GLY A 39 5.29 -11.26 -1.50
CA GLY A 39 4.71 -9.97 -1.86
C GLY A 39 5.25 -8.87 -0.94
N PRO A 40 4.82 -7.61 -1.12
CA PRO A 40 5.22 -6.52 -0.25
C PRO A 40 4.68 -6.68 1.17
N MET A 41 5.39 -6.11 2.14
CA MET A 41 4.86 -5.94 3.49
C MET A 41 3.64 -5.01 3.47
N GLY A 42 2.73 -5.18 4.44
CA GLY A 42 1.58 -4.30 4.58
C GLY A 42 1.97 -2.81 4.70
N GLY A 43 3.06 -2.51 5.40
CA GLY A 43 3.61 -1.16 5.49
C GLY A 43 4.12 -0.60 4.15
N GLU A 44 4.71 -1.43 3.30
CA GLU A 44 5.16 -1.01 1.96
C GLU A 44 3.97 -0.76 1.03
N LEU A 45 2.94 -1.60 1.11
CA LEU A 45 1.70 -1.40 0.36
C LEU A 45 0.95 -0.14 0.82
N LEU A 46 1.03 0.20 2.11
CA LEU A 46 0.54 1.46 2.65
C LEU A 46 1.31 2.67 2.09
N LEU A 47 2.64 2.60 2.02
CA LEU A 47 3.42 3.69 1.40
C LEU A 47 3.10 3.86 -0.08
N ALA A 48 2.91 2.75 -0.80
CA ALA A 48 2.48 2.77 -2.19
C ALA A 48 1.10 3.42 -2.36
N SER A 49 0.16 3.16 -1.45
CA SER A 49 -1.19 3.74 -1.51
C SER A 49 -1.17 5.26 -1.27
N VAL A 50 -0.40 5.72 -0.28
CA VAL A 50 -0.20 7.15 0.01
C VAL A 50 0.50 7.84 -1.17
N GLY A 51 1.59 7.26 -1.66
CA GLY A 51 2.34 7.76 -2.80
C GLY A 51 1.49 7.84 -4.08
N GLY A 52 0.64 6.84 -4.32
CA GLY A 52 -0.28 6.79 -5.45
C GLY A 52 -1.35 7.89 -5.40
N CYS A 53 -1.93 8.14 -4.21
CA CYS A 53 -2.87 9.25 -4.01
C CYS A 53 -2.19 10.60 -4.27
N PHE A 54 -0.99 10.80 -3.73
CA PHE A 54 -0.22 12.02 -3.95
C PHE A 54 0.12 12.22 -5.44
N MET A 55 0.65 11.20 -6.11
CA MET A 55 1.00 11.26 -7.53
C MET A 55 -0.23 11.56 -8.41
N SER A 56 -1.38 10.98 -8.09
CA SER A 56 -2.63 11.22 -8.83
C SER A 56 -3.07 12.68 -8.71
N ASN A 57 -3.03 13.23 -7.50
CA ASN A 57 -3.36 14.64 -7.25
C ASN A 57 -2.34 15.59 -7.89
N LEU A 58 -1.05 15.28 -7.80
CA LEU A 58 0.03 16.06 -8.42
C LEU A 58 -0.16 16.14 -9.93
N ARG A 59 -0.44 15.00 -10.59
CA ARG A 59 -0.70 14.97 -12.03
C ARG A 59 -1.95 15.76 -12.42
N ALA A 60 -3.02 15.69 -11.62
CA ALA A 60 -4.22 16.49 -11.84
C ALA A 60 -3.93 17.99 -11.73
N ALA A 61 -3.16 18.41 -10.73
CA ALA A 61 -2.77 19.80 -10.53
C ALA A 61 -1.86 20.35 -11.64
N ILE A 62 -0.97 19.51 -12.20
CA ILE A 62 -0.15 19.88 -13.37
C ILE A 62 -1.04 20.02 -14.60
N ALA A 63 -1.94 19.07 -14.85
CA ALA A 63 -2.83 19.10 -16.01
C ALA A 63 -3.78 20.30 -16.02
N ALA A 64 -4.10 20.86 -14.85
CA ALA A 64 -4.90 22.08 -14.72
C ALA A 64 -4.14 23.37 -15.13
N ARG A 65 -2.83 23.28 -15.38
CA ARG A 65 -2.00 24.41 -15.84
C ARG A 65 -1.76 24.25 -17.34
N GLU A 66 -2.28 25.19 -18.12
CA GLU A 66 -2.25 25.12 -19.60
C GLU A 66 -0.84 25.29 -20.19
N ASP A 67 0.08 25.87 -19.43
CA ASP A 67 1.42 26.27 -19.87
C ASP A 67 2.55 25.32 -19.41
N VAL A 68 2.23 24.30 -18.61
CA VAL A 68 3.24 23.42 -18.01
C VAL A 68 3.04 21.97 -18.44
N ARG A 69 4.06 21.39 -19.08
CA ARG A 69 4.14 19.97 -19.39
C ARG A 69 5.28 19.34 -18.58
N VAL A 70 4.92 18.48 -17.63
CA VAL A 70 5.87 17.69 -16.86
C VAL A 70 5.74 16.22 -17.24
N GLU A 71 6.86 15.58 -17.56
CA GLU A 71 6.94 14.16 -17.90
C GLU A 71 7.93 13.46 -16.96
N ASN A 72 7.86 12.14 -16.90
CA ASN A 72 8.79 11.29 -16.14
C ASN A 72 8.86 11.62 -14.64
N ILE A 73 7.72 11.93 -14.02
CA ILE A 73 7.64 12.18 -12.58
C ILE A 73 7.93 10.88 -11.83
N SER A 74 8.91 10.91 -10.93
CA SER A 74 9.25 9.82 -10.02
C SER A 74 9.06 10.26 -8.57
N LEU A 75 8.57 9.35 -7.72
CA LEU A 75 8.33 9.59 -6.31
C LEU A 75 8.99 8.48 -5.49
N THR A 76 9.84 8.86 -4.55
CA THR A 76 10.36 7.96 -3.51
C THR A 76 9.64 8.27 -2.20
N VAL A 77 8.95 7.29 -1.65
CA VAL A 77 8.25 7.39 -0.36
C VAL A 77 8.97 6.53 0.66
N THR A 78 9.32 7.11 1.80
CA THR A 78 10.00 6.42 2.90
C THR A 78 9.21 6.56 4.20
N ALA A 79 9.34 5.57 5.08
CA ALA A 79 8.86 5.63 6.45
C ALA A 79 9.86 4.93 7.38
N THR A 80 9.85 5.34 8.64
CA THR A 80 10.64 4.71 9.70
C THR A 80 9.70 3.85 10.54
N LEU A 81 10.06 2.60 10.74
CA LEU A 81 9.36 1.73 11.68
C LEU A 81 9.85 2.04 13.10
N SER A 82 8.94 2.19 14.06
CA SER A 82 9.28 2.23 15.48
C SER A 82 9.32 0.82 16.07
N ASP A 83 10.14 0.62 17.09
CA ASP A 83 10.33 -0.70 17.74
C ASP A 83 9.09 -1.19 18.50
N ASP A 84 8.14 -0.30 18.82
CA ASP A 84 6.88 -0.64 19.51
C ASP A 84 5.84 -1.34 18.60
N MET A 85 6.10 -1.48 17.29
CA MET A 85 5.09 -1.89 16.30
C MET A 85 5.11 -3.38 15.90
N ASN A 86 5.62 -4.29 16.74
CA ASN A 86 5.57 -5.73 16.44
C ASN A 86 4.16 -6.36 16.49
N ASP A 87 3.13 -5.67 17.00
CA ASP A 87 1.78 -6.22 17.23
C ASP A 87 0.63 -5.49 16.51
N PHE A 88 0.91 -4.57 15.59
CA PHE A 88 -0.17 -3.81 14.96
C PHE A 88 -0.75 -4.58 13.77
N LEU A 89 -1.91 -5.24 13.98
CA LEU A 89 -3.08 -5.37 13.07
C LEU A 89 -4.10 -6.43 13.60
N LEU A 90 -4.60 -6.26 14.83
CA LEU A 90 -5.86 -6.88 15.26
C LEU A 90 -6.96 -5.82 15.23
N PHE A 91 -7.62 -5.67 14.08
CA PHE A 91 -8.96 -5.08 14.04
C PHE A 91 -9.97 -6.23 14.15
N THR A 92 -10.33 -6.58 15.38
CA THR A 92 -11.57 -7.32 15.65
C THR A 92 -12.74 -6.37 15.40
N SER A 93 -13.41 -6.55 14.26
CA SER A 93 -14.78 -6.09 14.11
C SER A 93 -15.68 -7.02 14.92
N MET A 94 -16.29 -6.49 15.98
CA MET A 94 -17.65 -6.89 16.37
C MET A 94 -18.66 -6.10 15.55
#